data_AF-Q4S2J6-F1
#
_entry.id   AF-Q4S2J6-F1
#
_cell.length_a   1.000
_cell.length_b   1.000
_cell.length_c   1.000
_cell.angle_alpha   90.00
_cell.angle_beta   90.00
_cell.angle_gamma   90.00
#
_symmetry.space_group_name_H-M   'P 1'
#
loop_
_entity.id
_entity.type
_entity.pdbx_description
1 polymer ?
#
loop_
_entity_poly.entity_id
_entity_poly.type
_entity_poly.pdbx_seq_one_letter_code
_entity_poly.pdbx_strand_id
1 'polypeptide(L)'
;LTQVYGPDTTQKDLFDGTVKDLVKHVLEGGNSLVFTYGATNAGKTFTFLGPDTDPGILPRSLDVIFNFVGEQGYAGMSIKPHRLTKSSQG
;
A
#
# COMPACT_ATOMS: atom_id res chain seq x y z
N LEU A 1 -11.48 -17.57 8.28
CA LEU A 1 -10.64 -16.42 8.66
C LEU A 1 -9.26 -16.96 8.97
N THR A 2 -8.22 -16.54 8.25
CA THR A 2 -6.86 -17.10 8.41
C THR A 2 -6.13 -16.49 9.61
N GLN A 3 -6.58 -15.32 10.07
CA GLN A 3 -6.06 -14.57 11.21
C GLN A 3 -7.24 -13.89 11.93
N VAL A 4 -7.20 -13.81 13.27
CA VAL A 4 -8.19 -13.09 14.10
C VAL A 4 -7.42 -12.21 15.07
N TYR A 5 -7.76 -10.93 15.10
CA TYR A 5 -7.07 -9.92 15.90
C TYR A 5 -7.95 -9.50 17.08
N GLY A 6 -7.37 -9.55 18.28
CA GLY A 6 -8.01 -9.13 19.52
C GLY A 6 -7.94 -7.62 19.73
N PRO A 7 -8.63 -7.08 20.76
CA PRO A 7 -8.68 -5.65 21.05
C PRO A 7 -7.31 -5.04 21.39
N ASP A 8 -6.37 -5.85 21.88
CA ASP A 8 -5.01 -5.40 22.23
C ASP A 8 -4.06 -5.38 21.02
N THR A 9 -4.53 -5.74 19.83
CA THR A 9 -3.73 -5.75 18.61
C THR A 9 -3.40 -4.32 18.17
N THR A 10 -2.13 -4.02 17.96
CA THR A 10 -1.72 -2.72 17.43
C THR A 10 -1.91 -2.63 15.92
N GLN A 11 -1.96 -1.42 15.36
CA GLN A 11 -2.05 -1.27 13.90
C GLN A 11 -0.82 -1.84 13.18
N LYS A 12 0.33 -1.85 13.86
CA LYS A 12 1.56 -2.49 13.36
C LYS A 12 1.40 -4.01 13.28
N ASP A 13 0.93 -4.66 14.34
CA ASP A 13 0.74 -6.12 14.34
C ASP A 13 -0.25 -6.55 13.26
N LEU A 14 -1.33 -5.78 13.12
CA LEU A 14 -2.31 -5.98 12.06
C LEU A 14 -1.68 -5.84 10.67
N PHE A 15 -0.91 -4.78 10.44
CA PHE A 15 -0.23 -4.56 9.15
C PHE A 15 0.76 -5.69 8.82
N ASP A 16 1.62 -6.04 9.78
CA ASP A 16 2.64 -7.07 9.63
C ASP A 16 2.02 -8.45 9.35
N GLY A 17 0.87 -8.75 9.98
CA GLY A 17 0.18 -10.04 9.82
C GLY A 17 -0.82 -10.13 8.66
N THR A 18 -1.13 -9.02 7.95
CA THR A 18 -2.14 -9.04 6.87
C THR A 18 -1.70 -8.40 5.56
N VAL A 19 -1.05 -7.23 5.60
CA VAL A 19 -0.87 -6.39 4.41
C VAL A 19 0.59 -6.36 3.95
N LYS A 20 1.55 -6.59 4.85
CA LYS A 20 2.98 -6.57 4.51
C LYS A 20 3.34 -7.46 3.31
N ASP A 21 2.85 -8.71 3.32
CA ASP A 21 3.11 -9.66 2.23
C ASP A 21 2.41 -9.24 0.93
N LEU A 22 1.24 -8.60 1.02
CA LEU A 22 0.53 -8.07 -0.15
C LEU A 22 1.28 -6.90 -0.78
N VAL A 23 1.88 -6.03 0.03
CA VAL A 23 2.73 -4.94 -0.45
C VAL A 23 3.96 -5.50 -1.12
N LYS A 24 4.62 -6.50 -0.52
CA LYS A 24 5.76 -7.19 -1.13
C LYS A 24 5.40 -7.80 -2.49
N HIS A 25 4.23 -8.45 -2.59
CA HIS A 25 3.73 -8.99 -3.86
C HIS A 25 3.54 -7.90 -4.93
N VAL A 26 3.06 -6.71 -4.54
CA VAL A 26 2.97 -5.55 -5.47
C VAL A 26 4.34 -5.07 -5.92
N LEU A 27 5.32 -5.02 -5.01
CA LEU A 27 6.69 -4.60 -5.33
C LEU A 27 7.41 -5.58 -6.27
N GLU A 28 7.03 -6.86 -6.24
CA GLU A 28 7.52 -7.90 -7.16
C GLU A 28 6.83 -7.87 -8.54
N GLY A 29 5.93 -6.90 -8.77
CA GLY A 29 5.20 -6.73 -10.04
C GLY A 29 3.84 -7.42 -10.09
N GLY A 30 3.36 -7.94 -8.96
CA GLY A 30 2.01 -8.48 -8.82
C GLY A 30 0.94 -7.41 -8.55
N ASN A 31 -0.32 -7.84 -8.48
CA ASN A 31 -1.46 -6.98 -8.16
C ASN A 31 -2.13 -7.47 -6.87
N SER A 32 -2.31 -6.58 -5.90
CA SER A 32 -2.98 -6.88 -4.63
C SER A 32 -4.16 -5.94 -4.41
N LEU A 33 -5.20 -6.43 -3.72
CA LEU A 33 -6.41 -5.67 -3.43
C LEU A 33 -6.85 -5.93 -1.99
N VAL A 34 -7.01 -4.85 -1.21
CA VAL A 34 -7.39 -4.90 0.21
C VAL A 34 -8.67 -4.10 0.41
N PHE A 35 -9.65 -4.71 1.06
CA PHE A 35 -10.89 -4.07 1.46
C PHE A 35 -11.16 -4.28 2.94
N THR A 36 -11.65 -3.25 3.61
CA THR A 36 -12.17 -3.35 4.97
C THR A 36 -13.69 -3.48 4.94
N TYR A 37 -14.23 -4.50 5.59
CA TYR A 37 -15.66 -4.75 5.68
C TYR A 37 -16.12 -4.73 7.13
N GLY A 38 -17.31 -4.19 7.38
CA GLY A 38 -17.90 -4.12 8.72
C GLY A 38 -19.01 -3.06 8.80
N ALA A 39 -19.80 -3.12 9.87
CA ALA A 39 -20.83 -2.13 10.15
C ALA A 39 -20.24 -0.72 10.41
N THR A 40 -21.07 0.31 10.35
CA THR A 40 -20.68 1.66 10.80
C THR A 40 -20.23 1.61 12.27
N ASN A 41 -19.22 2.40 12.62
CA ASN A 41 -18.56 2.39 13.95
C ASN A 41 -17.77 1.10 14.29
N ALA A 42 -17.62 0.14 13.37
CA ALA A 42 -16.82 -1.07 13.60
C ALA A 42 -15.29 -0.86 13.49
N GLY A 43 -14.82 0.40 13.44
CA GLY A 43 -13.38 0.68 13.35
C GLY A 43 -12.75 0.62 11.96
N LYS A 44 -13.53 0.55 10.86
CA LYS A 44 -12.98 0.50 9.49
C LYS A 44 -11.97 1.62 9.19
N THR A 45 -12.31 2.87 9.52
CA THR A 45 -11.42 4.02 9.32
C THR A 45 -10.20 3.94 10.22
N PHE A 46 -10.38 3.47 11.47
CA PHE A 46 -9.28 3.23 12.39
C PHE A 46 -8.31 2.20 11.82
N THR A 47 -8.78 1.04 11.37
CA THR A 47 -7.94 0.01 10.73
C THR A 47 -7.28 0.51 9.44
N PHE A 48 -8.03 1.15 8.56
CA PHE A 48 -7.54 1.50 7.22
C PHE A 48 -6.60 2.70 7.23
N LEU A 49 -6.95 3.78 7.94
CA LEU A 49 -6.15 5.01 7.99
C LEU A 49 -5.34 5.11 9.28
N GLY A 50 -5.95 4.77 10.42
CA GLY A 50 -5.38 4.96 11.76
C GLY A 50 -5.29 6.42 12.18
N PRO A 51 -5.09 6.70 13.48
CA PRO A 51 -4.69 8.01 13.97
C PRO A 51 -3.23 8.32 13.62
N ASP A 52 -2.84 9.59 13.66
CA ASP A 52 -1.45 10.01 13.40
C ASP A 52 -0.43 9.38 14.35
N THR A 53 -0.86 9.08 15.59
CA THR A 53 -0.04 8.42 16.62
C THR A 53 0.17 6.93 16.37
N ASP A 54 -0.74 6.29 15.64
CA ASP A 54 -0.63 4.87 15.24
C ASP A 54 -1.22 4.68 13.84
N PRO A 55 -0.42 4.98 12.79
CA PRO A 55 -0.88 4.92 11.41
C PRO A 55 -1.42 3.53 11.04
N GLY A 56 -2.45 3.48 10.20
CA GLY A 56 -3.08 2.24 9.75
C GLY A 56 -2.50 1.64 8.49
N ILE A 57 -3.30 0.79 7.86
CA ILE A 57 -2.91 0.02 6.67
C ILE A 57 -2.43 0.90 5.52
N LEU A 58 -3.20 1.94 5.16
CA LEU A 58 -2.91 2.79 4.00
C LEU A 58 -1.59 3.56 4.15
N PRO A 59 -1.37 4.38 5.20
CA PRO A 59 -0.13 5.15 5.33
C PRO A 59 1.10 4.24 5.46
N ARG A 60 1.01 3.12 6.18
CA ARG A 60 2.11 2.15 6.29
C ARG A 60 2.44 1.48 4.95
N SER A 61 1.42 1.15 4.16
CA SER A 61 1.64 0.56 2.82
C SER A 61 2.35 1.55 1.90
N LEU A 62 1.91 2.81 1.89
CA LEU A 62 2.52 3.86 1.08
C LEU A 62 3.97 4.11 1.51
N ASP A 63 4.26 4.16 2.80
CA ASP A 63 5.62 4.32 3.31
C ASP A 63 6.55 3.20 2.79
N VAL A 64 6.13 1.93 2.89
CA VAL A 64 6.92 0.80 2.36
C VAL A 64 7.12 0.90 0.85
N ILE A 65 6.07 1.26 0.10
CA ILE A 65 6.14 1.37 -1.36
C ILE A 65 7.09 2.51 -1.76
N PHE A 66 6.96 3.68 -1.16
CA PHE A 66 7.80 4.83 -1.47
C PHE A 66 9.25 4.64 -1.01
N ASN A 67 9.48 4.00 0.14
CA ASN A 67 10.82 3.65 0.59
C ASN A 67 11.48 2.66 -0.39
N PHE A 68 10.75 1.65 -0.87
CA PHE A 68 11.26 0.74 -1.89
C PHE A 68 11.57 1.48 -3.21
N VAL A 69 10.68 2.35 -3.69
CA VAL A 69 10.93 3.13 -4.93
C VAL A 69 12.10 4.09 -4.76
N GLY A 70 12.24 4.72 -3.59
CA GLY A 70 13.36 5.60 -3.26
C GLY A 70 14.70 4.87 -3.22
N GLU A 71 14.74 3.65 -2.67
CA GLU A 71 15.92 2.79 -2.68
C GLU A 71 16.26 2.25 -4.09
N GLN A 72 15.25 1.99 -4.92
CA GLN A 72 15.42 1.57 -6.33
C GLN A 72 15.72 2.75 -7.28
N GLY A 73 15.69 3.97 -6.77
CA GLY A 73 15.64 5.20 -7.53
C GLY A 73 16.99 5.83 -7.88
N TYR A 74 17.98 5.08 -8.39
CA TYR A 74 19.04 5.61 -9.31
C TYR A 74 19.73 4.53 -10.17
N ALA A 75 19.04 3.45 -10.56
CA ALA A 75 19.58 2.52 -11.55
C ALA A 75 18.53 2.10 -12.59
N GLY A 76 18.14 3.04 -13.47
CA GLY A 76 17.75 2.66 -14.83
C GLY A 76 16.29 2.75 -15.24
N MET A 77 15.39 3.37 -14.47
CA MET A 77 14.04 3.67 -14.99
C MET A 77 14.02 4.98 -15.78
N SER A 78 14.48 4.90 -17.04
CA SER A 78 14.13 5.88 -18.07
C SER A 78 12.64 5.71 -18.44
N ILE A 79 11.73 6.19 -17.60
CA ILE A 79 10.32 6.37 -18.01
C ILE A 79 10.28 7.55 -18.99
N LYS A 80 10.43 7.28 -20.28
CA LYS A 80 10.02 8.22 -21.32
C LYS A 80 8.50 8.13 -21.46
N PRO A 81 7.75 9.23 -21.31
CA PRO A 81 6.31 9.22 -21.56
C PRO A 81 6.05 8.74 -23.00
N HIS A 82 5.32 7.63 -23.15
CA HIS A 82 5.07 7.01 -24.46
C HIS A 82 3.95 7.67 -25.26
N ARG A 83 3.76 8.99 -25.09
CA ARG A 83 2.71 9.73 -25.80
C ARG A 83 3.20 11.12 -26.19
N LEU A 84 3.85 11.20 -27.35
CA LEU A 84 3.76 12.28 -28.35
C LEU A 84 4.66 11.94 -29.56
N THR A 85 4.36 10.84 -30.24
CA THR A 85 4.83 10.62 -31.62
C THR A 85 3.61 10.51 -32.52
N LYS A 86 3.16 11.68 -33.01
CA LYS A 86 2.71 11.96 -34.38
C LYS A 86 1.68 13.10 -34.39
N SER A 87 2.09 14.23 -34.94
CA SER A 87 1.26 14.98 -35.89
C SER A 87 2.16 15.86 -36.77
N SER A 88 2.16 15.54 -38.08
CA SER A 88 2.43 16.42 -39.22
C SER A 88 3.76 17.18 -39.24
N GLN A 89 4.74 16.83 -40.07
CA GLN A 89 4.71 17.09 -41.53
C GLN A 89 3.50 17.88 -42.04
N GLY A 90 3.77 19.16 -42.32
CA GLY A 90 2.97 20.10 -43.08
C GLY A 90 3.85 21.32 -43.33
#